data_AF-A0A2H9QS16-F1
#
_entry.id   AF-A0A2H9QS16-F1
#
_cell.length_a   1.000
_cell.length_b   1.000
_cell.length_c   1.000
_cell.angle_alpha   90.00
_cell.angle_beta   90.00
_cell.angle_gamma   90.00
#
_symmetry.space_group_name_H-M   'P 1'
#
loop_
_entity.id
_entity.type
_entity.pdbx_description
1 polymer ?
#
loop_
_entity_poly.entity_id
_entity_poly.type
_entity_poly.pdbx_seq_one_letter_code
_entity_poly.pdbx_strand_id
1 'polypeptide(L)'
;MVEYTKKKSEDILFPGRFSILTKIHEGIIRNILNRYAREGKLYIGLRLIVDENWTNYDNPFTFYERKEMFNIIFGKEIACRKICVVPLKYGLNIRKDMKKFCGKIIPIYTREKIWAWGGKFLGVPTIYEKRDGFSATDIKEKIYKTLKNQNELPKYMGGIDSRILKFINDKEKISRMKNFINHPSKNRDKFGLVEELKRILHIHI
;
A
#
# COMPACT_ATOMS: atom_id res chain seq x y z
N MET A 1 -29.20 -20.43 -13.87
CA MET A 1 -28.35 -20.80 -12.72
C MET A 1 -26.90 -20.49 -13.07
N VAL A 2 -26.31 -19.46 -12.47
CA VAL A 2 -24.88 -19.17 -12.67
C VAL A 2 -24.13 -20.08 -11.70
N GLU A 3 -23.48 -21.12 -12.22
CA GLU A 3 -22.52 -21.90 -11.46
C GLU A 3 -21.41 -20.96 -10.96
N TYR A 4 -21.48 -20.59 -9.68
CA TYR A 4 -20.31 -20.12 -8.97
C TYR A 4 -19.36 -21.31 -8.87
N THR A 5 -18.49 -21.46 -9.88
CA THR A 5 -17.30 -22.28 -9.75
C THR A 5 -16.61 -21.85 -8.45
N LYS A 6 -16.65 -22.72 -7.44
CA LYS A 6 -15.92 -22.54 -6.18
C LYS A 6 -14.44 -22.42 -6.57
N LYS A 7 -13.95 -21.19 -6.75
CA LYS A 7 -12.52 -20.94 -6.88
C LYS A 7 -11.88 -21.53 -5.65
N LYS A 8 -10.93 -22.46 -5.84
CA LYS A 8 -10.11 -23.00 -4.76
C LYS A 8 -9.57 -21.82 -3.97
N SER A 9 -9.71 -21.89 -2.66
CA SER A 9 -9.11 -20.88 -1.80
C SER A 9 -7.60 -21.01 -1.92
N GLU A 10 -6.94 -19.90 -2.22
CA GLU A 10 -5.49 -19.86 -2.46
C GLU A 10 -4.86 -18.74 -1.62
N ASP A 11 -3.54 -18.82 -1.47
CA ASP A 11 -2.77 -17.68 -0.99
C ASP A 11 -2.83 -16.57 -2.05
N ILE A 12 -3.04 -15.32 -1.65
CA ILE A 12 -3.19 -14.18 -2.58
C ILE A 12 -2.17 -13.11 -2.23
N LEU A 13 -1.51 -12.53 -3.23
CA LEU A 13 -0.73 -11.30 -3.09
C LEU A 13 -1.58 -10.09 -3.52
N PHE A 14 -1.72 -9.10 -2.65
CA PHE A 14 -2.31 -7.80 -2.99
C PHE A 14 -1.23 -6.70 -2.89
N PRO A 15 -0.58 -6.36 -4.02
CA PRO A 15 0.50 -5.39 -4.03
C PRO A 15 -0.03 -3.97 -4.19
N GLY A 16 0.48 -3.04 -3.38
CA GLY A 16 0.09 -1.63 -3.46
C GLY A 16 1.10 -0.73 -2.77
N ARG A 17 1.07 0.56 -3.12
CA ARG A 17 1.86 1.56 -2.39
C ARG A 17 1.31 1.77 -0.99
N PHE A 18 -0.03 1.81 -0.87
CA PHE A 18 -0.74 2.07 0.38
C PHE A 18 -0.14 3.26 1.15
N SER A 19 0.15 4.37 0.45
CA SER A 19 0.70 5.58 1.07
C SER A 19 -0.11 5.99 2.29
N ILE A 20 -1.43 5.81 2.22
CA ILE A 20 -2.35 5.87 3.36
C ILE A 20 -3.33 4.70 3.22
N LEU A 21 -3.57 3.95 4.29
CA LEU A 21 -4.61 2.92 4.31
C LEU A 21 -5.99 3.60 4.42
N THR A 22 -6.90 3.27 3.50
CA THR A 22 -8.21 3.93 3.36
C THR A 22 -9.33 2.91 3.59
N LYS A 23 -10.56 3.39 3.82
CA LYS A 23 -11.74 2.51 3.93
C LYS A 23 -12.01 1.72 2.64
N ILE A 24 -11.58 2.23 1.48
CA ILE A 24 -11.68 1.51 0.21
C ILE A 24 -10.71 0.33 0.21
N HIS A 25 -9.44 0.56 0.60
CA HIS A 25 -8.48 -0.52 0.76
C HIS A 25 -9.01 -1.57 1.74
N GLU A 26 -9.59 -1.13 2.86
CA GLU A 26 -10.18 -2.05 3.83
C GLU A 26 -11.26 -2.93 3.20
N GLY A 27 -12.24 -2.33 2.50
CA GLY A 27 -13.29 -3.07 1.81
C GLY A 27 -12.76 -4.06 0.77
N ILE A 28 -11.70 -3.68 0.04
CA ILE A 28 -11.03 -4.57 -0.91
C ILE A 28 -10.40 -5.77 -0.19
N ILE A 29 -9.63 -5.51 0.87
CA ILE A 29 -8.94 -6.55 1.63
C ILE A 29 -9.95 -7.54 2.23
N ARG A 30 -11.05 -7.03 2.81
CA ARG A 30 -12.14 -7.88 3.33
C ARG A 30 -12.78 -8.71 2.22
N ASN A 31 -13.01 -8.13 1.04
CA ASN A 31 -13.52 -8.88 -0.12
C ASN A 31 -12.54 -9.99 -0.56
N ILE A 32 -11.23 -9.70 -0.59
CA ILE A 32 -10.22 -10.71 -0.94
C ILE A 32 -10.21 -11.85 0.07
N LEU A 33 -10.20 -11.54 1.36
CA LEU A 33 -10.24 -12.54 2.44
C LEU A 33 -11.47 -13.44 2.33
N ASN A 34 -12.64 -12.85 2.05
CA ASN A 34 -13.89 -13.60 1.99
C ASN A 34 -14.03 -14.44 0.71
N ARG A 35 -13.59 -13.91 -0.43
CA ARG A 35 -13.87 -14.49 -1.75
C ARG A 35 -12.74 -15.33 -2.32
N TYR A 36 -11.49 -14.95 -2.06
CA TYR A 36 -10.32 -15.55 -2.71
C TYR A 36 -9.39 -16.27 -1.73
N ALA A 37 -9.18 -15.69 -0.55
CA ALA A 37 -8.28 -16.22 0.48
C ALA A 37 -9.04 -16.77 1.70
N ARG A 38 -10.18 -17.46 1.49
CA ARG A 38 -11.05 -17.93 2.58
C ARG A 38 -10.37 -18.93 3.52
N GLU A 39 -9.60 -19.84 2.96
CA GLU A 39 -8.77 -20.86 3.62
C GLU A 39 -7.26 -20.58 3.47
N GLY A 40 -6.85 -19.75 2.50
CA GLY A 40 -5.46 -19.35 2.25
C GLY A 40 -5.01 -18.11 3.03
N LYS A 41 -3.79 -17.62 2.79
CA LYS A 41 -3.26 -16.38 3.38
C LYS A 41 -3.35 -15.20 2.41
N LEU A 42 -3.59 -14.01 2.94
CA LEU A 42 -3.49 -12.77 2.19
C LEU A 42 -2.16 -12.08 2.49
N TYR A 43 -1.29 -12.01 1.49
CA TYR A 43 -0.06 -11.23 1.53
C TYR A 43 -0.36 -9.81 1.06
N ILE A 44 -0.20 -8.83 1.95
CA ILE A 44 -0.25 -7.41 1.60
C ILE A 44 1.17 -7.00 1.23
N GLY A 45 1.39 -6.75 -0.06
CA GLY A 45 2.69 -6.34 -0.57
C GLY A 45 2.84 -4.82 -0.51
N LEU A 46 3.52 -4.30 0.50
CA LEU A 46 3.85 -2.88 0.60
C LEU A 46 5.02 -2.58 -0.34
N ARG A 47 4.76 -1.85 -1.41
CA ARG A 47 5.82 -1.46 -2.35
C ARG A 47 6.83 -0.57 -1.61
N LEU A 48 8.07 -1.06 -1.55
CA LEU A 48 9.28 -0.36 -1.15
C LEU A 48 9.99 0.10 -2.41
N ILE A 49 10.54 1.29 -2.34
CA ILE A 49 11.10 1.96 -3.49
C ILE A 49 12.62 2.04 -3.35
N VAL A 50 13.07 2.77 -2.33
CA VAL A 50 14.49 2.96 -2.01
C VAL A 50 14.86 2.05 -0.83
N ASP A 51 14.22 2.29 0.31
CA ASP A 51 14.35 1.45 1.50
C ASP A 51 13.08 1.53 2.38
N GLU A 52 13.14 0.92 3.55
CA GLU A 52 12.02 0.82 4.50
C GLU A 52 11.73 2.14 5.23
N ASN A 53 12.69 3.06 5.32
CA ASN A 53 12.58 4.34 6.03
C ASN A 53 12.34 5.53 5.07
N TRP A 54 12.45 5.32 3.77
CA TRP A 54 12.27 6.37 2.77
C TRP A 54 10.83 6.92 2.76
N THR A 55 10.71 8.25 2.82
CA THR A 55 9.45 8.98 2.78
C THR A 55 9.54 10.21 1.87
N ASN A 56 8.41 10.60 1.30
CA ASN A 56 8.32 11.80 0.47
C ASN A 56 6.86 12.30 0.32
N TYR A 57 6.62 13.33 -0.49
CA TYR A 57 5.28 13.90 -0.70
C TYR A 57 4.23 12.86 -1.13
N ASP A 58 4.63 11.87 -1.95
CA ASP A 58 3.71 10.85 -2.45
C ASP A 58 3.64 9.60 -1.55
N ASN A 59 4.68 9.33 -0.75
CA ASN A 59 4.75 8.27 0.26
C ASN A 59 5.15 8.89 1.61
N PRO A 60 4.24 9.56 2.32
CA PRO A 60 4.60 10.30 3.52
C PRO A 60 4.95 9.42 4.73
N PHE A 61 4.81 8.10 4.60
CA PHE A 61 5.00 7.13 5.66
C PHE A 61 5.96 6.02 5.23
N THR A 62 6.80 5.61 6.17
CA THR A 62 7.76 4.52 6.05
C THR A 62 7.05 3.18 5.81
N PHE A 63 7.82 2.11 5.56
CA PHE A 63 7.30 0.75 5.57
C PHE A 63 6.64 0.40 6.91
N TYR A 64 7.32 0.70 8.02
CA TYR A 64 6.87 0.34 9.36
C TYR A 64 5.60 1.09 9.76
N GLU A 65 5.52 2.38 9.46
CA GLU A 65 4.30 3.16 9.72
C GLU A 65 3.13 2.69 8.85
N ARG A 66 3.37 2.37 7.58
CA ARG A 66 2.32 1.80 6.73
C ARG A 66 1.87 0.44 7.27
N LYS A 67 2.81 -0.43 7.66
CA LYS A 67 2.51 -1.73 8.30
C LYS A 67 1.68 -1.54 9.57
N GLU A 68 1.98 -0.52 10.37
CA GLU A 68 1.23 -0.21 11.57
C GLU A 68 -0.22 0.20 11.27
N MET A 69 -0.48 0.93 10.18
CA MET A 69 -1.86 1.18 9.74
C MET A 69 -2.63 -0.11 9.47
N PHE A 70 -1.97 -1.16 8.94
CA PHE A 70 -2.60 -2.47 8.79
C PHE A 70 -2.83 -3.18 10.12
N ASN A 71 -1.88 -3.11 11.08
CA ASN A 71 -2.07 -3.65 12.42
C ASN A 71 -3.27 -3.01 13.13
N ILE A 72 -3.45 -1.69 12.98
CA ILE A 72 -4.58 -0.95 13.58
C ILE A 72 -5.94 -1.48 13.08
N ILE A 73 -6.05 -1.85 11.81
CA ILE A 73 -7.32 -2.27 11.19
C ILE A 73 -7.53 -3.78 11.24
N PHE A 74 -6.47 -4.55 10.98
CA PHE A 74 -6.49 -5.99 10.76
C PHE A 74 -5.63 -6.75 11.77
N GLY A 75 -5.40 -6.19 12.96
CA GLY A 75 -4.51 -6.77 13.96
C GLY A 75 -4.88 -8.21 14.35
N LYS A 76 -6.17 -8.56 14.36
CA LYS A 76 -6.63 -9.94 14.63
C LYS A 76 -6.20 -10.89 13.51
N GLU A 77 -6.45 -10.52 12.25
CA GLU A 77 -6.10 -11.30 11.07
C GLU A 77 -4.57 -11.43 10.89
N ILE A 78 -3.81 -10.41 11.31
CA ILE A 78 -2.35 -10.44 11.31
C ILE A 78 -1.84 -11.36 12.42
N ALA A 79 -2.39 -11.25 13.64
CA ALA A 79 -1.99 -12.08 14.78
C ALA A 79 -2.20 -13.57 14.52
N CYS A 80 -3.31 -13.94 13.86
CA CYS A 80 -3.56 -15.33 13.46
C CYS A 80 -2.87 -15.74 12.15
N ARG A 81 -1.96 -14.91 11.61
CA ARG A 81 -1.19 -15.16 10.38
C ARG A 81 -2.06 -15.35 9.12
N LYS A 82 -3.30 -14.86 9.15
CA LYS A 82 -4.20 -14.84 7.98
C LYS A 82 -3.80 -13.75 7.01
N ILE A 83 -3.34 -12.61 7.52
CA ILE A 83 -2.72 -11.54 6.75
C ILE A 83 -1.22 -11.49 7.05
N CYS A 84 -0.40 -11.36 6.00
CA CYS A 84 1.03 -11.11 6.11
C CYS A 84 1.37 -9.81 5.39
N VAL A 85 1.86 -8.80 6.11
CA VAL A 85 2.31 -7.54 5.51
C VAL A 85 3.80 -7.65 5.20
N VAL A 86 4.15 -7.63 3.91
CA VAL A 86 5.51 -7.90 3.43
C VAL A 86 6.02 -6.76 2.55
N PRO A 87 7.32 -6.45 2.58
CA PRO A 87 7.90 -5.48 1.66
C PRO A 87 8.02 -6.06 0.25
N LEU A 88 7.72 -5.26 -0.78
CA LEU A 88 7.98 -5.60 -2.18
C LEU A 88 8.91 -4.57 -2.78
N LYS A 89 10.10 -4.97 -3.23
CA LYS A 89 11.00 -4.02 -3.90
C LYS A 89 10.43 -3.67 -5.27
N TYR A 90 10.39 -2.38 -5.58
CA TYR A 90 9.87 -1.88 -6.85
C TYR A 90 10.66 -2.47 -8.04
N GLY A 91 9.97 -2.97 -9.07
CA GLY A 91 10.58 -3.48 -10.30
C GLY A 91 10.02 -4.81 -10.81
N LEU A 92 10.64 -5.36 -11.86
CA LEU A 92 10.26 -6.62 -12.54
C LEU A 92 10.53 -7.90 -11.71
N ASN A 93 10.97 -7.76 -10.46
CA ASN A 93 11.42 -8.86 -9.61
C ASN A 93 10.31 -9.49 -8.74
N ILE A 94 9.03 -9.26 -9.07
CA ILE A 94 7.89 -9.74 -8.25
C ILE A 94 7.96 -11.24 -7.95
N ARG A 95 8.44 -12.07 -8.89
CA ARG A 95 8.62 -13.52 -8.69
C ARG A 95 9.68 -13.84 -7.63
N LYS A 96 10.77 -13.07 -7.58
CA LYS A 96 11.84 -13.22 -6.58
C LYS A 96 11.31 -12.84 -5.20
N ASP A 97 10.58 -11.74 -5.11
CA ASP A 97 9.96 -11.30 -3.85
C ASP A 97 8.92 -12.32 -3.36
N MET A 98 8.08 -12.85 -4.25
CA MET A 98 7.11 -13.90 -3.89
C MET A 98 7.79 -15.18 -3.40
N LYS A 99 8.86 -15.63 -4.06
CA LYS A 99 9.64 -16.77 -3.55
C LYS A 99 10.22 -16.48 -2.16
N LYS A 100 10.76 -15.27 -1.95
CA LYS A 100 11.34 -14.88 -0.66
C LYS A 100 10.31 -14.81 0.47
N PHE A 101 9.15 -14.19 0.22
CA PHE A 101 8.19 -13.87 1.29
C PHE A 101 7.00 -14.82 1.37
N CYS A 102 6.60 -15.42 0.24
CA CYS A 102 5.47 -16.34 0.16
C CYS A 102 5.92 -17.81 0.00
N GLY A 103 7.20 -18.07 -0.26
CA GLY A 103 7.76 -19.41 -0.51
C GLY A 103 7.42 -20.01 -1.88
N LYS A 104 6.47 -19.42 -2.61
CA LYS A 104 5.99 -19.89 -3.91
C LYS A 104 5.40 -18.76 -4.74
N ILE A 105 5.18 -19.00 -6.02
CA ILE A 105 4.40 -18.08 -6.87
C ILE A 105 2.92 -18.30 -6.56
N ILE A 106 2.23 -17.22 -6.21
CA ILE A 106 0.81 -17.17 -5.82
C ILE A 106 0.05 -16.17 -6.71
N PRO A 107 -1.28 -16.27 -6.83
CA PRO A 107 -2.02 -15.27 -7.59
C PRO A 107 -1.87 -13.84 -7.06
N ILE A 108 -1.71 -12.89 -7.97
CA ILE A 108 -1.78 -11.45 -7.68
C ILE A 108 -3.22 -11.01 -7.84
N TYR A 109 -3.81 -10.42 -6.81
CA TYR A 109 -5.03 -9.64 -6.95
C TYR A 109 -4.67 -8.19 -7.29
N THR A 110 -5.29 -7.63 -8.33
CA THR A 110 -5.06 -6.23 -8.70
C THR A 110 -6.29 -5.57 -9.32
N ARG A 111 -6.36 -4.26 -9.16
CA ARG A 111 -7.31 -3.38 -9.87
C ARG A 111 -6.61 -2.44 -10.85
N GLU A 112 -5.27 -2.48 -10.91
CA GLU A 112 -4.48 -1.68 -11.81
C GLU A 112 -4.24 -2.46 -13.11
N LYS A 113 -4.64 -1.90 -14.27
CA LYS A 113 -4.43 -2.55 -15.58
C LYS A 113 -2.96 -2.90 -15.83
N ILE A 114 -2.04 -2.03 -15.42
CA ILE A 114 -0.60 -2.25 -15.61
C ILE A 114 -0.09 -3.49 -14.85
N TRP A 115 -0.66 -3.77 -13.68
CA TRP A 115 -0.34 -4.99 -12.93
C TRP A 115 -0.94 -6.24 -13.54
N ALA A 116 -2.16 -6.13 -14.08
CA ALA A 116 -2.76 -7.24 -14.81
C ALA A 116 -1.92 -7.63 -16.03
N TRP A 117 -1.46 -6.63 -16.78
CA TRP A 117 -0.58 -6.83 -17.93
C TRP A 117 0.79 -7.36 -17.54
N GLY A 118 1.43 -6.75 -16.53
CA GLY A 118 2.74 -7.19 -16.02
C GLY A 118 2.72 -8.61 -15.47
N GLY A 119 1.66 -8.99 -14.75
CA GLY A 119 1.46 -10.36 -14.26
C GLY A 119 1.37 -11.37 -15.40
N LYS A 120 0.60 -11.06 -16.45
CA LYS A 120 0.51 -11.90 -17.66
C LYS A 120 1.88 -12.06 -18.33
N PHE A 121 2.62 -10.96 -18.53
CA PHE A 121 3.94 -10.99 -19.15
C PHE A 121 4.95 -11.81 -18.35
N LEU A 122 4.90 -11.74 -17.03
CA LEU A 122 5.80 -12.47 -16.13
C LEU A 122 5.36 -13.91 -15.84
N GLY A 123 4.25 -14.38 -16.42
CA GLY A 123 3.70 -15.71 -16.17
C GLY A 123 3.23 -15.90 -14.72
N VAL A 124 2.72 -14.84 -14.08
CA VAL A 124 2.19 -14.87 -12.71
C VAL A 124 0.66 -14.89 -12.78
N PRO A 125 -0.02 -15.86 -12.13
CA PRO A 125 -1.49 -15.89 -12.09
C PRO A 125 -2.03 -14.56 -11.55
N THR A 126 -3.01 -13.96 -12.24
CA THR A 126 -3.49 -12.63 -11.88
C THR A 126 -5.02 -12.57 -11.89
N ILE A 127 -5.58 -12.10 -10.79
CA ILE A 127 -7.00 -11.80 -10.61
C ILE A 127 -7.18 -10.30 -10.81
N TYR A 128 -7.74 -9.92 -11.95
CA TYR A 128 -8.04 -8.53 -12.27
C TYR A 128 -9.52 -8.23 -12.04
N GLU A 129 -9.83 -7.26 -11.17
CA GLU A 129 -11.18 -6.72 -11.02
C GLU A 129 -11.21 -5.26 -11.48
N LYS A 130 -11.95 -4.99 -12.57
CA LYS A 130 -12.19 -3.63 -13.05
C LYS A 130 -13.17 -2.93 -12.10
N ARG A 131 -12.84 -1.72 -11.64
CA ARG A 131 -13.78 -0.82 -10.98
C ARG A 131 -13.44 0.62 -11.30
N ASP A 132 -14.46 1.42 -11.59
CA ASP A 132 -14.35 2.86 -11.76
C ASP A 132 -14.52 3.55 -10.39
N GLY A 133 -13.82 4.67 -10.20
CA GLY A 133 -14.09 5.60 -9.11
C GLY A 133 -13.28 5.40 -7.82
N PHE A 134 -12.56 6.48 -7.45
CA PHE A 134 -11.84 6.76 -6.19
C PHE A 134 -10.40 6.25 -6.03
N SER A 135 -9.48 7.21 -5.85
CA SER A 135 -8.04 7.00 -5.66
C SER A 135 -7.64 7.32 -4.22
N ALA A 136 -6.68 6.56 -3.67
CA ALA A 136 -6.03 6.89 -2.40
C ALA A 136 -5.36 8.28 -2.42
N THR A 137 -5.03 8.79 -3.62
CA THR A 137 -4.55 10.17 -3.83
C THR A 137 -5.52 11.19 -3.23
N ASP A 138 -6.82 10.96 -3.34
CA ASP A 138 -7.84 11.94 -2.90
C ASP A 138 -7.81 12.13 -1.37
N ILE A 139 -7.52 11.08 -0.61
CA ILE A 139 -7.46 11.14 0.86
C ILE A 139 -6.16 11.81 1.32
N LYS A 140 -5.02 11.48 0.70
CA LYS A 140 -3.73 12.11 1.01
C LYS A 140 -3.79 13.62 0.76
N GLU A 141 -4.31 14.04 -0.39
CA GLU A 141 -4.45 15.46 -0.71
C GLU A 141 -5.46 16.18 0.20
N LYS A 142 -6.52 15.50 0.66
CA LYS A 142 -7.42 16.04 1.69
C LYS A 142 -6.70 16.29 3.02
N ILE A 143 -5.90 15.33 3.48
CA ILE A 143 -5.09 15.47 4.70
C ILE A 143 -4.12 16.64 4.57
N TYR A 144 -3.43 16.76 3.44
CA TYR A 144 -2.53 17.89 3.17
C TYR A 144 -3.26 19.23 3.17
N LYS A 145 -4.44 19.33 2.56
CA LYS A 145 -5.26 20.55 2.60
C LYS A 145 -5.64 20.94 4.03
N THR A 146 -6.00 19.97 4.88
CA THR A 146 -6.29 20.23 6.30
C THR A 146 -5.05 20.74 7.03
N LEU A 147 -3.91 20.06 6.91
CA LEU A 147 -2.67 20.42 7.60
C LEU A 147 -2.03 21.73 7.12
N LYS A 148 -2.39 22.21 5.93
CA LYS A 148 -1.98 23.54 5.45
C LYS A 148 -2.59 24.66 6.31
N ASN A 149 -3.80 24.43 6.83
CA ASN A 149 -4.57 25.45 7.54
C ASN A 149 -4.58 25.26 9.06
N GLN A 150 -4.12 24.10 9.56
CA GLN A 150 -4.23 23.70 10.97
C GLN A 150 -3.00 22.91 11.44
N ASN A 151 -2.78 22.82 12.75
CA ASN A 151 -1.67 22.08 13.34
C ASN A 151 -2.00 20.63 13.71
N GLU A 152 -3.24 20.21 13.49
CA GLU A 152 -3.73 18.88 13.82
C GLU A 152 -4.76 18.41 12.78
N LEU A 153 -5.03 17.10 12.78
CA LEU A 153 -6.08 16.48 12.01
C LEU A 153 -7.37 16.40 12.83
N PRO A 154 -8.55 16.53 12.19
CA PRO A 154 -9.82 16.35 12.87
C PRO A 154 -9.95 14.92 13.41
N LYS A 155 -10.82 14.74 14.41
CA LYS A 155 -11.15 13.40 14.95
C LYS A 155 -11.70 12.45 13.88
N TYR A 156 -12.34 12.99 12.84
CA TYR A 156 -12.96 12.23 11.77
C TYR A 156 -12.68 12.88 10.41
N MET A 157 -12.44 12.04 9.40
CA MET A 157 -12.32 12.46 8.01
C MET A 157 -12.89 11.37 7.11
N GLY A 158 -13.76 11.74 6.17
CA GLY A 158 -14.40 10.80 5.26
C GLY A 158 -13.37 10.03 4.41
N GLY A 159 -13.51 8.69 4.36
CA GLY A 159 -12.65 7.79 3.56
C GLY A 159 -11.43 7.20 4.28
N ILE A 160 -11.18 7.58 5.53
CA ILE A 160 -10.15 7.01 6.40
C ILE A 160 -10.76 6.55 7.74
N ASP A 161 -10.20 5.51 8.36
CA ASP A 161 -10.60 5.07 9.69
C ASP A 161 -10.05 6.04 10.75
N SER A 162 -10.84 6.39 11.76
CA SER A 162 -10.46 7.36 12.79
C SER A 162 -9.26 6.91 13.63
N ARG A 163 -9.03 5.59 13.76
CA ARG A 163 -7.85 5.05 14.46
C ARG A 163 -6.57 5.27 13.66
N ILE A 164 -6.63 5.14 12.32
CA ILE A 164 -5.52 5.51 11.44
C ILE A 164 -5.30 7.02 11.51
N LEU A 165 -6.38 7.80 11.47
CA LEU A 165 -6.29 9.25 11.55
C LEU A 165 -5.63 9.71 12.85
N LYS A 166 -6.01 9.10 13.99
CA LYS A 166 -5.36 9.31 15.29
C LYS A 166 -3.87 8.93 15.27
N PHE A 167 -3.52 7.81 14.63
CA PHE A 167 -2.12 7.39 14.47
C PHE A 167 -1.29 8.39 13.64
N ILE A 168 -1.87 8.99 12.61
CA ILE A 168 -1.23 10.02 11.79
C ILE A 168 -1.13 11.35 12.55
N ASN A 169 -2.07 11.63 13.46
CA ASN A 169 -2.15 12.87 14.25
C ASN A 169 -1.11 12.90 15.40
N ASP A 170 0.12 12.59 15.06
CA ASP A 170 1.29 12.58 15.92
C ASP A 170 2.25 13.70 15.51
N LYS A 171 2.92 14.33 16.48
CA LYS A 171 3.69 15.56 16.28
C LYS A 171 4.80 15.38 15.23
N GLU A 172 5.49 14.25 15.26
CA GLU A 172 6.57 13.93 14.31
C GLU A 172 6.01 13.77 12.89
N LYS A 173 4.95 12.99 12.73
CA LYS A 173 4.31 12.71 11.43
C LYS A 173 3.71 13.97 10.82
N ILE A 174 3.02 14.78 11.62
CA ILE A 174 2.46 16.06 11.17
C ILE A 174 3.58 16.99 10.71
N SER A 175 4.65 17.12 11.50
CA SER A 175 5.81 17.96 11.14
C SER A 175 6.40 17.55 9.79
N ARG A 176 6.62 16.25 9.59
CA ARG A 176 7.11 15.69 8.32
C ARG A 176 6.16 15.97 7.17
N MET A 177 4.86 15.75 7.34
CA MET A 177 3.86 16.03 6.30
C MET A 177 3.78 17.53 5.98
N LYS A 178 3.92 18.42 6.97
CA LYS A 178 3.98 19.87 6.75
C LYS A 178 5.22 20.29 5.96
N ASN A 179 6.37 19.68 6.22
CA ASN A 179 7.56 19.90 5.39
C ASN A 179 7.28 19.53 3.92
N PHE A 180 6.63 18.38 3.68
CA PHE A 180 6.23 17.97 2.33
C PHE A 180 5.26 18.95 1.67
N ILE A 181 4.28 19.48 2.41
CA ILE A 181 3.30 20.47 1.91
C ILE A 181 3.97 21.78 1.52
N ASN A 182 4.97 22.24 2.28
CA ASN A 182 5.64 23.52 2.05
C ASN A 182 6.64 23.47 0.88
N HIS A 183 7.18 22.29 0.58
CA HIS A 183 8.14 22.11 -0.51
C HIS A 183 7.79 20.90 -1.40
N PRO A 184 6.61 20.88 -2.03
CA PRO A 184 6.12 19.70 -2.72
C PRO A 184 6.97 19.35 -3.95
N SER A 185 7.52 20.33 -4.67
CA SER A 185 8.42 20.08 -5.81
C SER A 185 9.75 19.48 -5.37
N LYS A 186 10.32 19.95 -4.25
CA LYS A 186 11.57 19.41 -3.68
C LYS A 186 11.36 18.02 -3.07
N ASN A 187 10.17 17.76 -2.56
CA ASN A 187 9.80 16.52 -1.88
C ASN A 187 9.02 15.53 -2.75
N ARG A 188 8.79 15.85 -4.04
CA ARG A 188 8.22 14.91 -5.01
C ARG A 188 9.34 14.19 -5.72
N ASP A 189 9.48 12.93 -5.39
CA ASP A 189 10.29 11.99 -6.15
C ASP A 189 9.43 10.76 -6.46
N LYS A 190 8.86 10.75 -7.67
CA LYS A 190 7.89 9.73 -8.06
C LYS A 190 8.61 8.39 -8.09
N PHE A 191 8.32 7.57 -7.08
CA PHE A 191 9.01 6.30 -6.87
C PHE A 191 10.50 6.45 -6.59
N GLY A 192 10.93 7.46 -5.84
CA GLY A 192 12.28 7.49 -5.25
C GLY A 192 13.41 7.32 -6.26
N LEU A 193 13.14 7.60 -7.54
CA LEU A 193 14.01 7.29 -8.66
C LEU A 193 15.18 8.26 -8.64
N VAL A 194 14.93 9.52 -8.29
CA VAL A 194 15.99 10.52 -8.14
C VAL A 194 16.89 10.14 -6.98
N GLU A 195 16.32 9.71 -5.85
CA GLU A 195 17.08 9.30 -4.67
C GLU A 195 17.92 8.03 -4.93
N GLU A 196 17.34 7.04 -5.59
CA GLU A 196 18.06 5.82 -5.99
C GLU A 196 19.20 6.14 -6.98
N LEU A 197 18.95 7.01 -7.96
CA LEU A 197 19.98 7.46 -8.89
C LEU A 197 21.12 8.20 -8.19
N LYS A 198 20.81 9.06 -7.21
CA LYS A 198 21.84 9.74 -6.41
C LYS A 198 22.71 8.76 -5.64
N ARG A 199 22.11 7.73 -5.02
CA ARG A 199 22.85 6.66 -4.31
C ARG A 199 23.77 5.90 -5.25
N ILE A 200 23.28 5.51 -6.43
CA ILE A 200 24.06 4.78 -7.43
C ILE A 200 25.23 5.65 -7.95
N LEU A 201 24.96 6.93 -8.21
CA LEU A 201 25.93 7.86 -8.80
C LEU A 201 26.86 8.53 -7.77
N HIS A 202 26.70 8.26 -6.47
CA HIS A 202 27.44 8.91 -5.37
C HIS A 202 27.36 10.45 -5.37
N ILE A 203 26.32 11.03 -5.99
CA ILE A 203 26.18 12.48 -6.12
C ILE A 203 25.69 13.04 -4.78
N HIS A 204 26.58 13.71 -4.06
CA HIS A 204 26.27 14.55 -2.91
C HIS A 204 26.13 16.00 -3.41
N ILE A 205 24.99 16.65 -3.14
CA ILE A 205 24.80 18.09 -3.34
C ILE A 205 24.65 18.72 -1.96
#